data_AF-A0A2A5T659-F1
#
_entry.id   AF-A0A2A5T659-F1
#
_cell.length_a   1.000
_cell.length_b   1.000
_cell.length_c   1.000
_cell.angle_alpha   90.00
_cell.angle_beta   90.00
_cell.angle_gamma   90.00
#
_symmetry.space_group_name_H-M   'P 1'
#
loop_
_entity.id
_entity.type
_entity.pdbx_description
1 polymer ?
#
loop_
_entity_poly.entity_id
_entity_poly.type
_entity_poly.pdbx_seq_one_letter_code
_entity_poly.pdbx_strand_id
1 'polypeptide(L)' 'MILARKSWFYLIKTVALKSAEDVTTAIIDLLIPYKKDDHTIMADNSREFIHHER' A
#
# COMPACT_ATOMS: atom_id res chain seq x y z
N MET A 1 1.34 -6.06 -2.41
CA MET A 1 2.71 -5.83 -2.92
C MET A 1 2.75 -4.44 -3.52
N ILE A 2 3.79 -3.66 -3.24
CA ILE A 2 4.00 -2.33 -3.82
C ILE A 2 5.21 -2.41 -4.76
N LEU A 3 5.09 -1.85 -5.96
CA LEU A 3 6.18 -1.74 -6.93
C LEU A 3 6.63 -0.29 -7.05
N ALA A 4 7.90 -0.02 -6.77
CA ALA A 4 8.52 1.26 -7.04
C ALA A 4 8.87 1.37 -8.54
N ARG A 5 8.18 2.25 -9.27
CA ARG A 5 8.33 2.35 -10.75
C ARG A 5 9.66 2.94 -11.21
N LYS A 6 10.27 3.81 -10.40
CA LYS A 6 11.53 4.49 -10.75
C LYS A 6 12.75 3.58 -10.57
N SER A 7 12.74 2.78 -9.51
CA SER A 7 13.86 1.96 -9.06
C SER A 7 13.64 0.46 -9.26
N TRP A 8 12.43 0.05 -9.66
CA TRP A 8 12.04 -1.34 -9.94
C TRP A 8 12.22 -2.31 -8.76
N PHE A 9 12.21 -1.81 -7.52
CA PHE A 9 12.15 -2.68 -6.34
C PHE A 9 10.72 -2.93 -5.88
N TYR A 10 10.55 -4.03 -5.17
CA TYR A 10 9.25 -4.47 -4.64
C TYR A 10 9.27 -4.43 -3.11
N LEU A 11 8.18 -3.96 -2.53
CA LEU A 11 7.89 -4.10 -1.10
C LEU A 11 6.75 -5.10 -0.94
N ILE A 12 7.02 -6.16 -0.17
CA ILE A 12 6.08 -7.25 0.06
C ILE A 12 5.94 -7.45 1.56
N LYS A 13 4.69 -7.45 2.04
CA LYS A 13 4.33 -7.80 3.40
C LYS A 13 3.15 -8.77 3.36
N THR A 14 3.28 -9.87 4.09
CA THR A 14 2.19 -10.83 4.27
C THR A 14 1.23 -10.29 5.32
N VAL A 15 -0.06 -10.27 5.00
CA VAL A 15 -1.14 -9.91 5.93
C VAL A 15 -1.92 -11.15 6.35
N ALA A 16 -2.42 -11.14 7.58
CA ALA A 16 -3.20 -12.27 8.11
C ALA A 16 -4.55 -12.43 7.39
N LEU A 17 -5.18 -11.30 7.04
CA LEU A 17 -6.46 -11.23 6.34
C LEU A 17 -6.36 -10.20 5.21
N LYS A 18 -7.13 -10.40 4.13
CA LYS A 18 -7.26 -9.43 3.02
C LYS A 18 -8.33 -8.36 3.31
N SER A 19 -8.38 -7.87 4.54
CA SER A 19 -9.29 -6.79 4.93
C SER A 19 -8.69 -5.43 4.57
N ALA A 20 -9.53 -4.43 4.33
CA ALA A 20 -9.07 -3.07 4.03
C ALA A 20 -8.18 -2.51 5.16
N GLU A 21 -8.51 -2.79 6.42
CA GLU A 21 -7.74 -2.37 7.60
C GLU A 21 -6.33 -2.99 7.65
N ASP A 22 -6.24 -4.30 7.41
CA ASP A 22 -4.96 -5.04 7.38
C ASP A 22 -4.07 -4.57 6.23
N VAL A 23 -4.67 -4.40 5.04
CA VAL A 23 -3.96 -3.91 3.85
C VAL A 23 -3.48 -2.47 4.07
N THR A 24 -4.30 -1.60 4.65
CA THR A 24 -3.94 -0.22 4.99
C THR A 24 -2.77 -0.19 5.97
N THR A 25 -2.84 -0.97 7.05
CA THR A 25 -1.78 -1.06 8.06
C THR A 25 -0.48 -1.58 7.46
N ALA A 26 -0.56 -2.59 6.59
CA ALA A 26 0.60 -3.13 5.90
C ALA A 26 1.25 -2.10 4.95
N ILE A 27 0.45 -1.30 4.24
CA ILE A 27 0.96 -0.26 3.34
C ILE A 27 1.63 0.86 4.12
N ILE A 28 1.01 1.33 5.20
CA ILE A 28 1.60 2.36 6.07
C ILE A 28 2.96 1.88 6.58
N ASP A 29 3.04 0.66 7.10
CA ASP A 29 4.29 0.09 7.62
C ASP A 29 5.38 -0.01 6.55
N LEU A 30 5.01 -0.42 5.33
CA LEU A 30 5.94 -0.50 4.20
C LEU A 30 6.42 0.89 3.73
N LEU A 31 5.60 1.94 3.88
CA LEU A 31 5.89 3.27 3.35
C LEU A 31 6.46 4.26 4.37
N ILE A 32 6.30 4.00 5.68
CA ILE A 32 6.87 4.83 6.77
C ILE A 32 8.36 5.16 6.54
N PRO A 33 9.24 4.19 6.18
CA PRO A 33 10.66 4.46 5.95
C PRO A 33 10.93 5.44 4.79
N TYR A 34 9.98 5.55 3.86
CA TYR A 34 10.08 6.33 2.63
C TYR A 34 9.28 7.65 2.69
N LYS A 35 8.73 8.00 3.86
CA LYS A 35 7.87 9.20 4.05
C LYS A 35 8.54 10.54 3.69
N LYS A 36 9.88 10.59 3.67
CA LYS A 36 10.62 11.84 3.35
C LYS A 36 10.59 12.20 1.87
N ASP A 37 10.22 11.27 1.02
CA ASP A 37 10.16 11.45 -0.42
C ASP A 37 8.70 11.67 -0.84
N ASP A 38 8.46 12.63 -1.74
CA ASP A 38 7.14 12.84 -2.33
C ASP A 38 6.82 11.70 -3.31
N HIS A 39 5.96 10.78 -2.87
CA HIS A 39 5.54 9.62 -3.65
C HIS A 39 4.07 9.70 -4.03
N THR A 40 3.77 9.47 -5.32
CA THR A 40 2.41 9.20 -5.79
C THR A 40 2.16 7.69 -5.76
N ILE A 41 1.14 7.26 -5.02
CA ILE A 41 0.75 5.85 -4.92
C ILE A 41 -0.40 5.59 -5.89
N MET A 42 -0.24 4.58 -6.74
CA MET A 42 -1.32 4.07 -7.59
C MET A 42 -1.74 2.69 -7.09
N ALA A 43 -3.03 2.52 -6.80
CA ALA A 43 -3.64 1.24 -6.47
C ALA A 43 -4.73 0.91 -7.49
N ASP A 44 -5.07 -0.37 -7.61
CA ASP A 44 -6.26 -0.77 -8.35
C ASP A 44 -7.53 -0.49 -7.51
N ASN A 45 -8.69 -0.50 -8.17
CA ASN A 45 -9.99 -0.31 -7.50
C ASN A 45 -10.48 -1.59 -6.81
N SER A 46 -9.59 -2.39 -6.21
CA SER A 46 -10.02 -3.58 -5.46
C SER A 46 -10.72 -3.17 -4.16
N ARG A 47 -11.57 -4.04 -3.63
CA ARG A 47 -12.40 -3.74 -2.44
C ARG A 47 -11.59 -3.33 -1.21
N GLU A 48 -10.38 -3.86 -1.07
CA GLU A 48 -9.43 -3.50 -0.02
C GLU A 48 -8.90 -2.05 -0.12
N PHE A 49 -9.05 -1.41 -1.28
CA PHE A 49 -8.64 -0.03 -1.57
C PHE A 49 -9.80 0.93 -1.76
N ILE A 50 -11.03 0.41 -1.94
CA ILE A 50 -12.24 1.22 -2.01
C ILE A 50 -12.72 1.48 -0.58
N HIS A 51 -12.32 2.61 -0.01
CA HIS A 51 -13.10 3.21 1.07
C HIS A 51 -14.29 3.92 0.44
N HIS A 52 -15.47 3.29 0.51
CA HIS A 52 -16.71 4.01 0.24
C HIS A 52 -16.86 5.09 1.31
N GLU A 53 -16.70 6.37 0.94
CA GLU A 53 -17.29 7.46 1.70
C GLU A 53 -18.77 7.13 1.91
N ARG A 54 -19.20 7.12 3.16
CA ARG A 54 -20.57 6.86 3.57
C ARG A 54 -21.37 8.16 3.59
#